data_AF-A0A382DNP9-F1
#
_entry.id   AF-A0A382DNP9-F1
#
_cell.length_a   1.000
_cell.length_b   1.000
_cell.length_c   1.000
_cell.angle_alpha   90.00
_cell.angle_beta   90.00
_cell.angle_gamma   90.00
#
_symmetry.space_group_name_H-M   'P 1'
#
loop_
_entity.id
_entity.type
_entity.pdbx_description
1 polymer ?
#
loop_
_entity_poly.entity_id
_entity_poly.type
_entity_poly.pdbx_seq_one_letter_code
_entity_poly.pdbx_strand_id
1 'polypeptide(L)'
;MLVAIFILFEPIIFGNKTFGSPDSLSPKAVGIALNQTSKDIGEFAQWQPWVFSGMPSAEAFTHISKLYFPEYLFNLFFLSGIFIQLLHLLFAGIGCFFLLRYLKCSEWAALLGSLGFMITPYMITMVVYGHGSQMMTAAYIPWVFWFTVRVWNDPNLFNAGWLGILLGFQLQRAHVQIAYYTWLLIGAYSLLMIVTEVKNKENRNKFGKSLSLFSIACLLGIGLSLLIYLPAIGYSEFSIRGGSQVGGDNYNYATGWSFHPKEILTFFIPSAFGFGGQPYWGFMPFTDYPNYMGIIILILAILGFNNKRDLIH
;
A
#
# COMPACT_ATOMS: atom_id res chain seq x y z
N MET A 1 -5.36 -6.66 -18.15
CA MET A 1 -5.22 -6.70 -16.68
C MET A 1 -6.09 -7.77 -16.06
N LEU A 2 -7.42 -7.73 -16.22
CA LEU A 2 -8.32 -8.76 -15.68
C LEU A 2 -7.93 -10.18 -16.12
N VAL A 3 -7.57 -10.36 -17.39
CA VAL A 3 -7.05 -11.63 -17.91
C VAL A 3 -5.83 -12.12 -17.14
N ALA A 4 -4.90 -11.23 -16.75
CA ALA A 4 -3.74 -11.63 -15.97
C ALA A 4 -4.12 -12.09 -14.56
N ILE A 5 -5.12 -11.45 -13.94
CA ILE A 5 -5.68 -11.91 -12.65
C ILE A 5 -6.32 -13.29 -12.81
N PHE A 6 -7.11 -13.50 -13.87
CA PHE A 6 -7.74 -14.79 -14.14
C PHE A 6 -6.70 -15.90 -14.34
N ILE A 7 -5.60 -15.63 -15.04
CA ILE A 7 -4.53 -16.61 -15.23
C ILE A 7 -3.80 -16.90 -13.92
N LEU A 8 -3.42 -15.87 -13.15
CA LEU A 8 -2.62 -16.04 -11.93
C LEU A 8 -3.42 -16.64 -10.77
N PHE A 9 -4.72 -16.35 -10.70
CA PHE A 9 -5.59 -16.74 -9.58
C PHE A 9 -6.71 -17.68 -10.02
N GLU A 10 -6.55 -18.38 -11.16
CA GLU A 10 -7.49 -19.40 -11.66
C GLU A 10 -7.97 -20.36 -10.56
N PRO A 11 -7.09 -20.95 -9.73
CA PRO A 11 -7.52 -21.94 -8.75
C PRO A 11 -8.38 -21.34 -7.64
N ILE A 12 -8.27 -20.03 -7.40
CA ILE A 12 -9.07 -19.32 -6.41
C ILE A 12 -10.41 -18.89 -7.01
N ILE A 13 -10.40 -18.39 -8.23
CA ILE A 13 -11.58 -17.82 -8.88
C ILE A 13 -12.53 -18.93 -9.34
N PHE A 14 -12.00 -19.99 -9.92
CA PHE A 14 -12.79 -21.08 -10.51
C PHE A 14 -12.64 -22.42 -9.77
N GLY A 15 -11.50 -22.61 -9.08
CA GLY A 15 -11.16 -23.87 -8.43
C GLY A 15 -11.61 -24.04 -6.97
N ASN A 16 -12.35 -23.08 -6.40
CA ASN A 16 -12.77 -23.07 -4.98
C ASN A 16 -11.62 -23.24 -3.97
N LYS A 17 -10.39 -22.87 -4.34
CA LYS A 17 -9.23 -22.88 -3.44
C LYS A 17 -9.11 -21.56 -2.70
N THR A 18 -8.47 -21.60 -1.55
CA THR A 18 -8.04 -20.42 -0.80
C THR A 18 -6.59 -20.60 -0.39
N PHE A 19 -5.88 -19.48 -0.18
CA PHE A 19 -4.57 -19.52 0.45
C PHE A 19 -4.70 -19.99 1.90
N GLY A 20 -3.77 -20.85 2.32
CA GLY A 20 -3.74 -21.48 3.64
C GLY A 20 -2.62 -20.95 4.54
N SER A 21 -2.12 -19.73 4.29
CA SER A 21 -1.05 -19.14 5.09
C SER A 21 -1.48 -19.01 6.56
N PRO A 22 -0.61 -19.32 7.55
CA PRO A 22 -0.87 -19.09 8.96
C PRO A 22 -1.33 -17.66 9.27
N ASP A 23 -0.78 -16.66 8.56
CA ASP A 23 -1.11 -15.24 8.73
C ASP A 23 -2.49 -14.87 8.16
N SER A 24 -3.09 -15.74 7.32
CA SER A 24 -4.49 -15.62 6.92
C SER A 24 -5.44 -16.34 7.90
N LEU A 25 -5.02 -17.49 8.42
CA LEU A 25 -5.88 -18.38 9.21
C LEU A 25 -5.96 -17.95 10.68
N SER A 26 -4.85 -17.55 11.28
CA SER A 26 -4.78 -17.24 12.72
C SER A 26 -5.62 -16.02 13.10
N PRO A 27 -5.54 -14.87 12.39
CA PRO A 27 -6.39 -13.72 12.68
C PRO A 27 -7.87 -13.99 12.41
N LYS A 28 -8.18 -14.89 11.46
CA LYS A 28 -9.56 -15.27 11.12
C LYS A 28 -10.26 -15.94 12.30
N ALA A 29 -9.57 -16.80 13.06
CA ALA A 29 -10.14 -17.46 14.24
C ALA A 29 -10.56 -16.44 15.31
N VAL A 30 -9.68 -15.49 15.63
CA VAL A 30 -9.96 -14.40 16.57
C VAL A 30 -11.09 -13.50 16.04
N GLY A 31 -11.06 -13.19 14.74
CA GLY A 31 -12.08 -12.38 14.07
C GLY A 31 -13.49 -12.99 14.16
N ILE A 32 -13.64 -14.32 14.12
CA ILE A 32 -14.96 -14.98 14.29
C ILE A 32 -15.53 -14.67 15.68
N ALA A 33 -14.73 -14.87 16.73
CA ALA A 33 -15.16 -14.63 18.10
C ALA A 33 -15.51 -13.15 18.34
N LEU A 34 -14.64 -12.23 17.91
CA LEU A 34 -14.89 -10.79 18.06
C LEU A 34 -16.09 -10.30 17.24
N ASN A 35 -16.30 -10.84 16.05
CA ASN A 35 -17.47 -10.51 15.25
C ASN A 35 -18.76 -11.02 15.89
N GLN A 36 -18.73 -12.19 16.53
CA GLN A 36 -19.88 -12.69 17.28
C GLN A 36 -20.17 -11.82 18.49
N THR A 37 -19.16 -11.53 19.33
CA THR A 37 -19.31 -10.64 20.48
C THR A 37 -19.86 -9.29 20.06
N SER A 38 -19.34 -8.69 18.99
CA SER A 38 -19.85 -7.42 18.47
C SER A 38 -21.31 -7.44 18.06
N LYS A 39 -21.81 -8.57 17.54
CA LYS A 39 -23.23 -8.72 17.21
C LYS A 39 -24.08 -8.81 18.47
N ASP A 40 -23.60 -9.52 19.49
CA ASP A 40 -24.33 -9.74 20.74
C ASP A 40 -24.48 -8.44 21.55
N ILE A 41 -23.44 -7.60 21.58
CA ILE A 41 -23.44 -6.32 22.33
C ILE A 41 -23.88 -5.10 21.51
N GLY A 42 -23.96 -5.23 20.18
CA GLY A 42 -24.36 -4.13 19.28
C GLY A 42 -23.29 -3.06 19.04
N GLU A 43 -22.05 -3.28 19.47
CA GLU A 43 -20.91 -2.37 19.33
C GLU A 43 -19.60 -3.12 19.01
N PHE A 44 -18.51 -2.39 18.75
CA PHE A 44 -17.20 -3.02 18.56
C PHE A 44 -16.71 -3.63 19.88
N ALA A 45 -16.39 -4.93 19.87
CA ALA A 45 -15.81 -5.60 21.03
C ALA A 45 -14.45 -4.98 21.33
N GLN A 46 -14.33 -4.22 22.42
CA GLN A 46 -13.15 -3.41 22.74
C GLN A 46 -11.98 -4.22 23.27
N TRP A 47 -12.24 -5.35 23.94
CA TRP A 47 -11.22 -6.20 24.55
C TRP A 47 -11.26 -7.62 23.99
N GLN A 48 -10.09 -8.20 23.70
CA GLN A 48 -9.98 -9.60 23.31
C GLN A 48 -9.23 -10.43 24.36
N PRO A 49 -9.89 -11.35 25.10
CA PRO A 49 -9.26 -12.05 26.22
C PRO A 49 -8.38 -13.23 25.80
N TRP A 50 -8.48 -13.71 24.56
CA TRP A 50 -7.90 -15.00 24.13
C TRP A 50 -6.46 -14.91 23.62
N VAL A 51 -5.95 -13.71 23.38
CA VAL A 51 -4.61 -13.47 22.82
C VAL A 51 -3.75 -12.77 23.86
N PHE A 52 -2.57 -13.32 24.16
CA PHE A 52 -1.61 -12.77 25.13
C PHE A 52 -2.21 -12.43 26.51
N SER A 53 -3.13 -13.26 27.01
CA SER A 53 -3.87 -13.03 28.27
C SER A 53 -4.78 -11.79 28.27
N GLY A 54 -5.00 -11.17 27.11
CA GLY A 54 -5.86 -10.02 26.96
C GLY A 54 -5.15 -8.85 26.27
N MET A 55 -5.79 -8.27 25.26
CA MET A 55 -5.32 -7.03 24.64
C MET A 55 -6.47 -6.19 24.09
N PRO A 56 -6.30 -4.87 23.99
CA PRO A 56 -7.30 -3.99 23.39
C PRO A 56 -7.41 -4.24 21.89
N SER A 57 -8.62 -4.15 21.35
CA SER A 57 -8.90 -4.53 19.96
C SER A 57 -8.72 -3.39 18.96
N ALA A 58 -9.17 -2.17 19.28
CA ALA A 58 -9.16 -1.04 18.36
C ALA A 58 -7.73 -0.54 18.17
N GLU A 59 -7.01 -0.41 19.28
CA GLU A 59 -5.62 0.01 19.39
C GLU A 59 -4.66 -1.01 18.78
N ALA A 60 -5.05 -2.29 18.76
CA ALA A 60 -4.34 -3.36 18.07
C ALA A 60 -4.72 -3.52 16.60
N PHE A 61 -5.49 -2.58 16.03
CA PHE A 61 -5.93 -2.61 14.64
C PHE A 61 -6.77 -3.84 14.27
N THR A 62 -7.58 -4.37 15.19
CA THR A 62 -8.35 -5.60 14.94
C THR A 62 -9.55 -5.37 14.01
N HIS A 63 -10.11 -4.16 14.04
CA HIS A 63 -11.34 -3.81 13.29
C HIS A 63 -11.09 -3.07 11.97
N ILE A 64 -9.87 -3.11 11.42
CA ILE A 64 -9.46 -2.32 10.23
C ILE A 64 -10.48 -2.43 9.09
N SER A 65 -10.91 -3.64 8.72
CA SER A 65 -11.82 -3.82 7.58
C SER A 65 -13.16 -3.10 7.79
N LYS A 66 -13.68 -3.07 9.03
CA LYS A 66 -14.93 -2.36 9.35
C LYS A 66 -14.76 -0.84 9.40
N LEU A 67 -13.53 -0.37 9.59
CA LEU A 67 -13.14 1.04 9.68
C LEU A 67 -12.61 1.58 8.33
N TYR A 68 -12.54 0.73 7.31
CA TYR A 68 -12.12 1.06 5.96
C TYR A 68 -13.34 1.36 5.10
N PHE A 69 -13.52 2.63 4.71
CA PHE A 69 -14.78 3.07 4.10
C PHE A 69 -15.15 2.37 2.77
N PRO A 70 -14.20 2.05 1.88
CA PRO A 70 -14.53 1.25 0.70
C PRO A 70 -15.07 -0.16 1.01
N GLU A 71 -14.85 -0.70 2.22
CA GLU A 71 -15.43 -1.99 2.63
C GLU A 71 -16.96 -1.96 2.60
N TYR A 72 -17.59 -0.84 2.95
CA TYR A 72 -19.05 -0.72 2.90
C TYR A 72 -19.60 -0.94 1.49
N LEU A 73 -18.87 -0.49 0.46
CA LEU A 73 -19.22 -0.75 -0.93
C LEU A 73 -19.02 -2.22 -1.29
N PHE A 74 -17.93 -2.85 -0.86
CA PHE A 74 -17.69 -4.26 -1.15
C PHE A 74 -18.70 -5.20 -0.48
N ASN A 75 -19.13 -4.84 0.74
CA ASN A 75 -20.17 -5.57 1.47
C ASN A 75 -21.53 -5.50 0.79
N LEU A 76 -21.86 -4.39 0.11
CA LEU A 76 -23.09 -4.27 -0.69
C LEU A 76 -23.15 -5.32 -1.82
N PHE A 77 -21.99 -5.71 -2.35
CA PHE A 77 -21.86 -6.72 -3.40
C PHE A 77 -21.49 -8.12 -2.88
N PHE A 78 -21.52 -8.33 -1.56
CA PHE A 78 -21.20 -9.61 -0.91
C PHE A 78 -19.84 -10.17 -1.30
N LEU A 79 -18.85 -9.30 -1.55
CA LEU A 79 -17.52 -9.72 -1.98
C LEU A 79 -16.74 -10.33 -0.82
N SER A 80 -16.13 -11.49 -1.06
CA SER A 80 -15.23 -12.10 -0.07
C SER A 80 -13.90 -11.34 0.02
N GLY A 81 -13.19 -11.47 1.14
CA GLY A 81 -11.92 -10.77 1.37
C GLY A 81 -10.86 -11.02 0.29
N ILE A 82 -10.82 -12.22 -0.31
CA ILE A 82 -9.89 -12.50 -1.41
C ILE A 82 -10.29 -11.76 -2.69
N PHE A 83 -11.59 -11.68 -3.03
CA PHE A 83 -12.04 -10.89 -4.17
C PHE A 83 -11.79 -9.40 -3.98
N ILE A 84 -11.95 -8.89 -2.76
CA ILE A 84 -11.58 -7.51 -2.42
C ILE A 84 -10.09 -7.26 -2.70
N GLN A 85 -9.21 -8.18 -2.32
CA GLN A 85 -7.78 -8.09 -2.63
C GLN A 85 -7.50 -8.14 -4.14
N LEU A 86 -8.16 -9.02 -4.89
CA LEU A 86 -8.01 -9.07 -6.35
C LEU A 86 -8.51 -7.80 -7.04
N LEU A 87 -9.58 -7.17 -6.53
CA LEU A 87 -10.05 -5.88 -7.01
C LEU A 87 -9.04 -4.76 -6.71
N HIS A 88 -8.34 -4.80 -5.57
CA HIS A 88 -7.25 -3.87 -5.29
C HIS A 88 -6.07 -4.07 -6.23
N LEU A 89 -5.76 -5.32 -6.58
CA LEU A 89 -4.72 -5.60 -7.57
C LEU A 89 -5.08 -5.00 -8.93
N LEU A 90 -6.32 -5.17 -9.37
CA LEU A 90 -6.84 -4.53 -10.59
C LEU A 90 -6.80 -3.01 -10.48
N PHE A 91 -7.22 -2.45 -9.34
CA PHE A 91 -7.18 -1.02 -9.05
C PHE A 91 -5.75 -0.48 -9.15
N ALA A 92 -4.76 -1.19 -8.62
CA ALA A 92 -3.35 -0.85 -8.73
C ALA A 92 -2.88 -0.73 -10.19
N GLY A 93 -3.22 -1.74 -11.01
CA GLY A 93 -2.92 -1.75 -12.44
C GLY A 93 -3.57 -0.58 -13.18
N ILE A 94 -4.87 -0.37 -12.99
CA ILE A 94 -5.61 0.73 -13.64
C ILE A 94 -5.03 2.09 -13.26
N GLY A 95 -4.72 2.30 -11.98
CA GLY A 95 -4.09 3.54 -11.52
C GLY A 95 -2.73 3.78 -12.17
N CYS A 96 -1.91 2.74 -12.25
CA CYS A 96 -0.60 2.82 -12.89
C CYS A 96 -0.74 3.15 -14.39
N PHE A 97 -1.74 2.57 -15.06
CA PHE A 97 -2.02 2.90 -16.46
C PHE A 97 -2.39 4.37 -16.64
N PHE A 98 -3.31 4.91 -15.82
CA PHE A 98 -3.68 6.32 -15.90
C PHE A 98 -2.51 7.26 -15.60
N LEU A 99 -1.70 6.93 -14.59
CA LEU A 99 -0.48 7.67 -14.27
C LEU A 99 0.45 7.72 -15.50
N LEU A 100 0.77 6.57 -16.09
CA LEU A 100 1.68 6.51 -17.25
C LEU A 100 1.11 7.22 -18.48
N ARG A 101 -0.20 7.13 -18.72
CA ARG A 101 -0.87 7.90 -19.79
C ARG A 101 -0.81 9.40 -19.55
N TYR A 102 -0.99 9.83 -18.30
CA TYR A 102 -0.85 11.23 -17.92
C TYR A 102 0.59 11.74 -18.10
N LEU A 103 1.58 10.88 -17.85
CA LEU A 103 3.00 11.12 -18.16
C LEU A 103 3.34 10.93 -19.65
N LYS A 104 2.34 10.94 -20.54
CA LYS A 104 2.50 10.90 -22.01
C LYS A 104 3.20 9.64 -22.54
N CYS A 105 3.23 8.53 -21.79
CA CYS A 105 3.64 7.23 -22.32
C CYS A 105 2.60 6.73 -23.34
N SER A 106 3.02 5.99 -24.37
CA SER A 106 2.09 5.36 -25.33
C SER A 106 1.17 4.35 -24.64
N GLU A 107 0.04 4.00 -25.26
CA GLU A 107 -0.92 3.06 -24.68
C GLU A 107 -0.31 1.70 -24.37
N TRP A 108 0.50 1.18 -25.29
CA TRP A 108 1.23 -0.07 -25.10
C TRP A 108 2.26 0.00 -23.98
N ALA A 109 3.03 1.09 -23.90
CA ALA A 109 4.00 1.28 -22.83
C ALA A 109 3.31 1.40 -21.46
N ALA A 110 2.20 2.15 -21.39
CA ALA A 110 1.40 2.29 -20.19
C ALA A 110 0.80 0.94 -19.77
N LEU A 111 0.28 0.15 -20.71
CA LEU A 111 -0.29 -1.18 -20.44
C LEU A 111 0.79 -2.16 -19.93
N LEU A 112 1.96 -2.20 -20.57
CA LEU A 112 3.06 -3.07 -20.14
C LEU A 112 3.61 -2.66 -18.77
N GLY A 113 3.83 -1.36 -18.53
CA GLY A 113 4.34 -0.86 -17.25
C GLY A 113 3.36 -1.10 -16.10
N SER A 114 2.06 -0.88 -16.35
CA SER A 114 1.01 -1.13 -15.35
C SER A 114 0.78 -2.60 -15.06
N LEU A 115 0.84 -3.48 -16.06
CA LEU A 115 0.86 -4.92 -15.84
C LEU A 115 2.10 -5.31 -15.03
N GLY A 116 3.27 -4.77 -15.37
CA GLY A 116 4.52 -4.99 -14.66
C GLY A 116 4.41 -4.65 -13.17
N PHE A 117 3.87 -3.48 -12.83
CA PHE A 117 3.62 -3.08 -11.44
C PHE A 117 2.65 -4.05 -10.74
N MET A 118 1.51 -4.33 -11.37
CA MET A 118 0.43 -5.15 -10.83
C MET A 118 0.88 -6.59 -10.51
N ILE A 119 1.76 -7.18 -11.33
CA ILE A 119 2.22 -8.57 -11.16
C ILE A 119 3.60 -8.68 -10.53
N THR A 120 4.15 -7.59 -9.99
CA THR A 120 5.41 -7.67 -9.25
C THR A 120 5.32 -8.74 -8.16
N PRO A 121 6.41 -9.50 -7.89
CA PRO A 121 6.45 -10.52 -6.85
C PRO A 121 5.87 -10.01 -5.54
N TYR A 122 6.27 -8.82 -5.08
CA TYR A 122 5.71 -8.19 -3.88
C TYR A 122 4.18 -8.10 -3.89
N MET A 123 3.58 -7.59 -4.97
CA MET A 123 2.12 -7.45 -5.05
C MET A 123 1.41 -8.80 -4.99
N ILE A 124 1.98 -9.85 -5.60
CA ILE A 124 1.39 -11.19 -5.61
C ILE A 124 1.61 -11.90 -4.27
N THR A 125 2.83 -11.87 -3.73
CA THR A 125 3.21 -12.64 -2.53
C THR A 125 2.48 -12.13 -1.30
N MET A 126 2.26 -10.82 -1.17
CA MET A 126 1.46 -10.26 -0.09
C MET A 126 0.01 -10.79 -0.08
N VAL A 127 -0.57 -11.11 -1.24
CA VAL A 127 -1.88 -11.77 -1.32
C VAL A 127 -1.79 -13.23 -0.90
N VAL A 128 -0.77 -13.94 -1.39
CA VAL A 128 -0.57 -15.39 -1.14
C VAL A 128 -0.31 -15.68 0.34
N TYR A 129 0.54 -14.88 0.99
CA TYR A 129 0.97 -15.11 2.37
C TYR A 129 0.07 -14.45 3.42
N GLY A 130 -1.04 -13.81 3.03
CA GLY A 130 -2.01 -13.25 3.98
C GLY A 130 -1.77 -11.82 4.42
N HIS A 131 -0.76 -11.16 3.87
CA HIS A 131 -0.50 -9.73 4.05
C HIS A 131 -1.31 -8.85 3.09
N GLY A 132 -2.56 -9.23 2.82
CA GLY A 132 -3.40 -8.59 1.81
C GLY A 132 -3.54 -7.08 2.02
N SER A 133 -3.57 -6.64 3.27
CA SER A 133 -3.64 -5.22 3.63
C SER A 133 -2.36 -4.43 3.23
N GLN A 134 -1.16 -5.03 3.20
CA GLN A 134 0.05 -4.39 2.65
C GLN A 134 -0.09 -4.15 1.13
N MET A 135 -0.54 -5.15 0.39
CA MET A 135 -0.81 -5.04 -1.05
C MET A 135 -1.91 -4.00 -1.32
N MET A 136 -3.01 -4.04 -0.56
CA MET A 136 -4.10 -3.08 -0.71
C MET A 136 -3.65 -1.65 -0.44
N THR A 137 -2.75 -1.40 0.52
CA THR A 137 -2.13 -0.09 0.74
C THR A 137 -1.25 0.31 -0.45
N ALA A 138 -0.47 -0.61 -1.00
CA ALA A 138 0.39 -0.36 -2.17
C ALA A 138 -0.43 -0.06 -3.44
N ALA A 139 -1.63 -0.62 -3.57
CA ALA A 139 -2.52 -0.39 -4.70
C ALA A 139 -2.91 1.09 -4.90
N TYR A 140 -2.86 1.89 -3.83
CA TYR A 140 -3.12 3.34 -3.90
C TYR A 140 -1.94 4.16 -4.42
N ILE A 141 -0.71 3.64 -4.40
CA ILE A 141 0.51 4.38 -4.79
C ILE A 141 0.35 5.10 -6.15
N PRO A 142 -0.02 4.42 -7.25
CA PRO A 142 -0.07 5.09 -8.55
C PRO A 142 -1.18 6.14 -8.63
N TRP A 143 -2.31 5.94 -7.95
CA TRP A 143 -3.41 6.92 -7.90
C TRP A 143 -3.03 8.16 -7.11
N VAL A 144 -2.46 7.96 -5.92
CA VAL A 144 -1.99 9.05 -5.06
C VAL A 144 -0.92 9.87 -5.78
N PHE A 145 0.03 9.22 -6.43
CA PHE A 145 1.05 9.92 -7.19
C PHE A 145 0.46 10.65 -8.41
N TRP A 146 -0.45 10.03 -9.15
CA TRP A 146 -1.11 10.67 -10.28
C TRP A 146 -1.87 11.94 -9.88
N PHE A 147 -2.67 11.88 -8.82
CA PHE A 147 -3.39 13.05 -8.32
C PHE A 147 -2.45 14.10 -7.70
N THR A 148 -1.32 13.70 -7.11
CA THR A 148 -0.29 14.64 -6.65
C THR A 148 0.25 15.47 -7.82
N VAL A 149 0.64 14.80 -8.92
CA VAL A 149 1.10 15.50 -10.13
C VAL A 149 0.00 16.41 -10.69
N ARG A 150 -1.26 15.97 -10.69
CA ARG A 150 -2.40 16.79 -11.14
C ARG A 150 -2.65 18.02 -10.27
N VAL A 151 -2.54 17.92 -8.94
CA VAL A 151 -2.70 19.07 -8.04
C VAL A 151 -1.64 20.14 -8.31
N TRP A 152 -0.39 19.73 -8.56
CA TRP A 152 0.70 20.67 -8.91
C TRP A 152 0.54 21.27 -10.31
N ASN A 153 0.05 20.49 -11.28
CA ASN A 153 -0.11 20.97 -12.66
C ASN A 153 -1.38 21.81 -12.86
N ASP A 154 -2.49 21.41 -12.25
CA ASP A 154 -3.83 21.98 -12.35
C ASP A 154 -4.48 22.04 -10.95
N PRO A 155 -4.16 23.09 -10.16
CA PRO A 155 -4.63 23.22 -8.79
C PRO A 155 -6.12 23.58 -8.74
N ASN A 156 -6.95 22.57 -8.45
CA ASN A 156 -8.39 22.71 -8.23
C ASN A 156 -8.89 21.77 -7.12
N LEU A 157 -10.08 22.06 -6.58
CA LEU A 157 -10.67 21.32 -5.46
C LEU A 157 -10.98 19.86 -5.81
N PHE A 158 -11.26 19.55 -7.08
CA PHE A 158 -11.52 18.18 -7.51
C PHE A 158 -10.26 17.31 -7.40
N ASN A 159 -9.12 17.79 -7.92
CA ASN A 159 -7.84 17.09 -7.82
C ASN A 159 -7.40 16.94 -6.36
N ALA A 160 -7.55 17.99 -5.55
CA ALA A 160 -7.20 17.98 -4.13
C ALA A 160 -8.11 17.06 -3.30
N GLY A 161 -9.41 17.07 -3.56
CA GLY A 161 -10.38 16.22 -2.88
C GLY A 161 -10.13 14.74 -3.14
N TRP A 162 -9.91 14.36 -4.41
CA TRP A 162 -9.55 12.98 -4.74
C TRP A 162 -8.21 12.56 -4.12
N LEU A 163 -7.20 13.43 -4.14
CA LEU A 163 -5.94 13.15 -3.46
C LEU A 163 -6.16 12.87 -1.96
N GLY A 164 -6.93 13.72 -1.28
CA GLY A 164 -7.23 13.55 0.15
C GLY A 164 -8.00 12.27 0.46
N ILE A 165 -9.00 11.93 -0.35
CA ILE A 165 -9.77 10.68 -0.21
C ILE A 165 -8.85 9.46 -0.40
N LEU A 166 -8.01 9.46 -1.45
CA LEU A 166 -7.09 8.35 -1.73
C LEU A 166 -6.04 8.18 -0.63
N LEU A 167 -5.49 9.28 -0.10
CA LEU A 167 -4.58 9.25 1.06
C LEU A 167 -5.29 8.70 2.30
N GLY A 168 -6.52 9.13 2.56
CA GLY A 168 -7.32 8.65 3.68
C GLY A 168 -7.59 7.15 3.58
N PHE A 169 -8.05 6.67 2.42
CA PHE A 169 -8.31 5.24 2.19
C PHE A 169 -7.03 4.40 2.26
N GLN A 170 -5.91 4.92 1.75
CA GLN A 170 -4.63 4.25 1.88
C GLN A 170 -4.23 4.08 3.35
N LEU A 171 -4.35 5.15 4.15
CA LEU A 171 -4.04 5.14 5.58
C LEU A 171 -5.01 4.25 6.37
N GLN A 172 -6.29 4.17 5.98
CA GLN A 172 -7.28 3.30 6.61
C GLN A 172 -6.99 1.81 6.42
N ARG A 173 -6.11 1.40 5.49
CA ARG A 173 -5.62 0.01 5.41
C ARG A 173 -4.63 -0.36 6.51
N ALA A 174 -4.24 0.61 7.36
CA ALA A 174 -3.44 0.43 8.57
C ALA A 174 -2.05 -0.21 8.39
N HIS A 175 -1.47 -0.14 7.19
CA HIS A 175 -0.05 -0.43 6.96
C HIS A 175 0.76 0.85 6.80
N VAL A 176 1.09 1.44 7.94
CA VAL A 176 1.86 2.70 8.00
C VAL A 176 3.18 2.61 7.24
N GLN A 177 3.87 1.46 7.26
CA GLN A 177 5.14 1.28 6.54
C GLN A 177 5.00 1.48 5.03
N ILE A 178 3.94 0.92 4.42
CA ILE A 178 3.71 1.06 2.97
C ILE A 178 3.16 2.44 2.62
N ALA A 179 2.27 2.97 3.45
CA ALA A 179 1.82 4.35 3.31
C ALA A 179 3.00 5.32 3.40
N TYR A 180 3.94 5.12 4.33
CA TYR A 180 5.13 5.95 4.50
C TYR A 180 5.93 6.11 3.21
N TYR A 181 6.17 5.02 2.46
CA TYR A 181 6.85 5.12 1.15
C TYR A 181 6.07 5.94 0.12
N THR A 182 4.73 5.88 0.16
CA THR A 182 3.88 6.71 -0.70
C THR A 182 3.99 8.19 -0.32
N TRP A 183 3.96 8.49 0.98
CA TRP A 183 4.08 9.84 1.51
C TRP A 183 5.46 10.44 1.26
N LEU A 184 6.53 9.63 1.34
CA LEU A 184 7.87 10.02 0.91
C LEU A 184 7.93 10.34 -0.58
N LEU A 185 7.30 9.52 -1.43
CA LEU A 185 7.28 9.74 -2.88
C LEU A 185 6.59 11.07 -3.24
N ILE A 186 5.38 11.31 -2.72
CA ILE A 186 4.66 12.57 -2.98
C ILE A 186 5.35 13.76 -2.31
N GLY A 187 5.99 13.56 -1.15
CA GLY A 187 6.78 14.58 -0.46
C GLY A 187 8.00 14.98 -1.28
N ALA A 188 8.77 14.02 -1.78
CA ALA A 188 9.93 14.27 -2.64
C ALA A 188 9.54 14.98 -3.95
N TYR A 189 8.44 14.57 -4.58
CA TYR A 189 7.92 15.26 -5.77
C TYR A 189 7.46 16.69 -5.46
N SER A 190 6.70 16.88 -4.38
CA SER A 190 6.28 18.22 -3.94
C SER A 190 7.47 19.12 -3.58
N LEU A 191 8.53 18.57 -2.96
CA LEU A 191 9.76 19.30 -2.69
C LEU A 191 10.46 19.72 -3.99
N LEU A 192 10.52 18.83 -4.98
CA LEU A 192 11.05 19.16 -6.31
C LEU A 192 10.27 20.33 -6.93
N MET A 193 8.93 20.26 -6.91
CA MET A 193 8.07 21.34 -7.42
C MET A 193 8.25 22.66 -6.67
N ILE A 194 8.47 22.61 -5.35
CA ILE A 194 8.77 23.81 -4.54
C ILE A 194 10.09 24.42 -4.98
N VAL A 195 11.15 23.62 -5.13
CA VAL A 195 12.47 24.11 -5.52
C VAL A 195 12.47 24.72 -6.92
N THR A 196 11.72 24.14 -7.87
CA THR A 196 11.65 24.63 -9.25
C THR A 196 10.76 25.86 -9.40
N GLU A 197 9.56 25.86 -8.81
CA GLU A 197 8.56 26.92 -9.04
C GLU A 197 8.74 28.14 -8.13
N VAL A 198 9.39 28.02 -6.95
CA VAL A 198 9.53 29.16 -6.02
C VAL A 198 10.29 30.34 -6.63
N LYS A 199 11.20 30.07 -7.56
CA LYS A 199 11.99 31.09 -8.27
C LYS A 199 11.23 31.70 -9.45
N ASN A 200 10.17 31.04 -9.93
CA ASN A 200 9.39 31.49 -11.06
C ASN A 200 8.36 32.55 -10.64
N LYS A 201 8.65 33.82 -10.95
CA LYS A 201 7.79 34.95 -10.55
C LYS A 201 6.44 34.95 -11.26
N GLU A 202 6.36 34.43 -12.48
CA GLU A 202 5.13 34.42 -13.28
C GLU A 202 4.09 33.42 -12.73
N ASN A 203 4.55 32.33 -12.12
CA ASN A 203 3.70 31.25 -11.60
C ASN A 203 3.35 31.36 -10.11
N ARG A 204 3.71 32.45 -9.41
CA ARG A 204 3.56 32.55 -7.94
C ARG A 204 2.16 32.23 -7.42
N ASN A 205 1.11 32.70 -8.09
CA ASN A 205 -0.28 32.44 -7.69
C ASN A 205 -0.64 30.95 -7.85
N LYS A 206 -0.25 30.33 -8.98
CA LYS A 206 -0.45 28.90 -9.22
C LYS A 206 0.31 28.06 -8.20
N PHE A 207 1.56 28.43 -7.93
CA PHE A 207 2.41 27.78 -6.94
C PHE A 207 1.76 27.79 -5.55
N GLY A 208 1.37 28.97 -5.04
CA GLY A 208 0.74 29.09 -3.72
C GLY A 208 -0.57 28.29 -3.62
N LYS A 209 -1.39 28.32 -4.68
CA LYS A 209 -2.63 27.54 -4.75
C LYS A 209 -2.36 26.03 -4.73
N SER A 210 -1.36 25.56 -5.49
CA SER A 210 -0.98 24.15 -5.57
C SER A 210 -0.48 23.64 -4.22
N LEU A 211 0.41 24.39 -3.57
CA LEU A 211 0.95 24.05 -2.25
C LEU A 211 -0.16 24.02 -1.18
N SER A 212 -1.06 25.00 -1.20
CA SER A 212 -2.21 25.06 -0.28
C SER A 212 -3.14 23.87 -0.47
N LEU A 213 -3.55 23.59 -1.70
CA LEU A 213 -4.45 22.48 -2.02
C LEU A 213 -3.82 21.11 -1.72
N PHE A 214 -2.52 20.94 -2.02
CA PHE A 214 -1.78 19.73 -1.64
C PHE A 214 -1.76 19.54 -0.12
N SER A 215 -1.45 20.60 0.64
CA SER A 215 -1.44 20.57 2.11
C SER A 215 -2.82 20.21 2.68
N ILE A 216 -3.89 20.80 2.14
CA ILE A 216 -5.27 20.49 2.52
C ILE A 216 -5.58 19.03 2.23
N ALA A 217 -5.21 18.49 1.05
CA ALA A 217 -5.42 17.09 0.71
C ALA A 217 -4.71 16.15 1.71
N CYS A 218 -3.47 16.44 2.09
CA CYS A 218 -2.74 15.68 3.11
C CYS A 218 -3.45 15.70 4.47
N LEU A 219 -3.90 16.89 4.92
CA LEU A 219 -4.64 17.02 6.18
C LEU A 219 -5.97 16.27 6.15
N LEU A 220 -6.69 16.30 5.02
CA LEU A 220 -7.92 15.52 4.82
C LEU A 220 -7.63 14.01 4.88
N GLY A 221 -6.56 13.54 4.24
CA GLY A 221 -6.16 12.14 4.29
C GLY A 221 -5.85 11.68 5.72
N ILE A 222 -5.10 12.47 6.48
CA ILE A 222 -4.83 12.21 7.90
C ILE A 222 -6.15 12.19 8.67
N GLY A 223 -6.98 13.22 8.52
CA GLY A 223 -8.27 13.36 9.20
C GLY A 223 -9.21 12.16 8.99
N LEU A 224 -9.33 11.68 7.75
CA LEU A 224 -10.14 10.48 7.42
C LEU A 224 -9.64 9.20 8.10
N SER A 225 -8.35 9.14 8.44
CA SER A 225 -7.73 7.97 9.05
C SER A 225 -7.63 8.04 10.58
N LEU A 226 -7.93 9.20 11.20
CA LEU A 226 -7.79 9.40 12.64
C LEU A 226 -8.63 8.42 13.47
N LEU A 227 -9.75 7.94 12.95
CA LEU A 227 -10.58 6.93 13.61
C LEU A 227 -9.83 5.60 13.89
N ILE A 228 -8.78 5.31 13.12
CA ILE A 228 -7.90 4.15 13.32
C ILE A 228 -6.68 4.53 14.16
N TYR A 229 -6.06 5.67 13.85
CA TYR A 229 -4.77 6.02 14.45
C TYR A 229 -4.87 6.66 15.83
N LEU A 230 -5.95 7.37 16.15
CA LEU A 230 -6.09 8.02 17.44
C LEU A 230 -6.10 7.01 18.61
N PRO A 231 -6.86 5.89 18.55
CA PRO A 231 -6.74 4.83 19.56
C PRO A 231 -5.34 4.21 19.59
N ALA A 232 -4.78 3.88 18.42
CA ALA A 232 -3.48 3.23 18.33
C ALA A 232 -2.33 4.09 18.89
N ILE A 233 -2.37 5.41 18.72
CA ILE A 233 -1.39 6.34 19.29
C ILE A 233 -1.45 6.29 20.83
N GLY A 234 -2.65 6.30 21.42
CA GLY A 234 -2.83 6.24 22.87
C GLY A 234 -2.28 4.95 23.52
N TYR A 235 -2.18 3.87 22.74
CA TYR A 235 -1.64 2.59 23.21
C TYR A 235 -0.21 2.30 22.74
N SER A 236 0.35 3.16 21.89
CA SER A 236 1.65 2.90 21.24
C SER A 236 2.78 2.70 22.26
N GLU A 237 2.75 3.40 23.40
CA GLU A 237 3.74 3.28 24.48
C GLU A 237 3.74 1.92 25.19
N PHE A 238 2.59 1.24 25.20
CA PHE A 238 2.39 -0.07 25.83
C PHE A 238 2.54 -1.22 24.82
N SER A 239 2.75 -0.91 23.54
CA SER A 239 2.90 -1.88 22.46
C SER A 239 4.37 -2.24 22.23
N ILE A 240 4.63 -3.40 21.61
CA ILE A 240 5.95 -3.74 21.04
C ILE A 240 6.44 -2.73 19.98
N ARG A 241 5.53 -1.89 19.47
CA ARG A 241 5.81 -0.81 18.52
C ARG A 241 6.20 0.50 19.20
N GLY A 242 6.07 0.59 20.52
CA GLY A 242 6.57 1.70 21.31
C GLY A 242 8.08 1.68 21.37
N GLY A 243 8.73 2.84 21.33
CA GLY A 243 10.17 2.94 21.56
C GLY A 243 10.55 2.95 23.04
N SER A 244 9.67 2.48 23.94
CA SER A 244 9.82 2.65 25.38
C SER A 244 10.57 1.48 26.03
N GLN A 245 11.18 1.70 27.19
CA GLN A 245 11.85 0.64 27.98
C GLN A 245 10.88 -0.40 28.57
N VAL A 246 9.57 -0.12 28.55
CA VAL A 246 8.51 -0.93 29.19
C VAL A 246 7.68 -1.70 28.14
N GLY A 247 7.63 -1.18 26.91
CA GLY A 247 6.97 -1.78 25.76
C GLY A 247 7.69 -1.33 24.48
N GLY A 248 8.38 -2.27 23.85
CA GLY A 248 9.15 -2.03 22.64
C GLY A 248 10.08 -3.18 22.29
N ASP A 249 10.02 -3.65 21.05
CA ASP A 249 11.05 -4.55 20.53
C ASP A 249 12.38 -3.81 20.35
N ASN A 250 13.50 -4.52 20.55
CA ASN A 250 14.83 -3.96 20.31
C ASN A 250 14.92 -3.46 18.85
N TYR A 251 15.63 -2.34 18.62
CA TYR A 251 15.88 -1.76 17.30
C TYR A 251 16.29 -2.82 16.25
N ASN A 252 17.09 -3.80 16.65
CA ASN A 252 17.52 -4.91 15.79
C ASN A 252 16.34 -5.77 15.29
N TYR A 253 15.34 -6.01 16.13
CA TYR A 253 14.13 -6.73 15.72
C TYR A 253 13.26 -5.86 14.81
N ALA A 254 13.02 -4.60 15.20
CA ALA A 254 12.22 -3.65 14.42
C ALA A 254 12.76 -3.43 13.00
N THR A 255 14.09 -3.55 12.84
CA THR A 255 14.78 -3.39 11.55
C THR A 255 15.13 -4.71 10.87
N GLY A 256 14.77 -5.87 11.45
CA GLY A 256 15.17 -7.20 10.95
C GLY A 256 14.70 -7.52 9.52
N TRP A 257 13.55 -6.99 9.11
CA TRP A 257 13.01 -7.14 7.75
C TRP A 257 13.35 -5.96 6.82
N SER A 258 14.31 -5.12 7.20
CA SER A 258 14.75 -4.02 6.33
C SER A 258 15.48 -4.57 5.11
N PHE A 259 15.19 -3.99 3.94
CA PHE A 259 15.80 -4.40 2.69
C PHE A 259 17.31 -4.09 2.70
N HIS A 260 18.14 -5.13 2.75
CA HIS A 260 19.59 -4.97 2.79
C HIS A 260 20.13 -4.58 1.40
N PRO A 261 21.05 -3.60 1.27
CA PRO A 261 21.53 -3.14 -0.04
C PRO A 261 22.13 -4.22 -0.94
N LYS A 262 22.76 -5.26 -0.35
CA LYS A 262 23.27 -6.41 -1.12
C LYS A 262 22.15 -7.18 -1.84
N GLU A 263 20.93 -7.17 -1.33
CA GLU A 263 19.77 -7.84 -1.93
C GLU A 263 19.20 -7.11 -3.15
N ILE A 264 19.75 -5.94 -3.53
CA ILE A 264 19.45 -5.30 -4.83
C ILE A 264 19.72 -6.26 -6.00
N LEU A 265 20.65 -7.21 -5.87
CA LEU A 265 20.87 -8.24 -6.89
C LEU A 265 19.60 -9.07 -7.19
N THR A 266 18.69 -9.21 -6.22
CA THR A 266 17.41 -9.92 -6.42
C THR A 266 16.51 -9.21 -7.43
N PHE A 267 16.69 -7.90 -7.65
CA PHE A 267 15.92 -7.15 -8.65
C PHE A 267 16.19 -7.68 -10.07
N PHE A 268 17.40 -8.20 -10.31
CA PHE A 268 17.87 -8.71 -11.59
C PHE A 268 17.85 -10.23 -11.68
N ILE A 269 18.27 -10.92 -10.61
CA ILE A 269 18.39 -12.37 -10.52
C ILE A 269 17.55 -12.83 -9.33
N PRO A 270 16.36 -13.41 -9.53
CA PRO A 270 15.45 -13.74 -8.43
C PRO A 270 16.08 -14.70 -7.42
N SER A 271 17.00 -15.57 -7.84
CA SER A 271 17.67 -16.55 -6.99
C SER A 271 18.94 -16.03 -6.29
N ALA A 272 19.28 -14.75 -6.41
CA ALA A 272 20.57 -14.20 -5.92
C ALA A 272 20.81 -14.42 -4.42
N PHE A 273 19.75 -14.56 -3.62
CA PHE A 273 19.79 -14.88 -2.19
C PHE A 273 18.90 -16.09 -1.85
N GLY A 274 18.64 -16.96 -2.83
CA GLY A 274 17.62 -18.01 -2.76
C GLY A 274 16.22 -17.52 -3.15
N PHE A 275 15.29 -18.45 -3.36
CA PHE A 275 13.92 -18.15 -3.84
C PHE A 275 12.91 -17.86 -2.72
N GLY A 276 13.34 -17.83 -1.45
CA GLY A 276 12.47 -17.70 -0.28
C GLY A 276 12.32 -19.00 0.50
N GLY A 277 11.94 -18.93 1.78
CA GLY A 277 11.73 -20.07 2.67
C GLY A 277 13.03 -20.78 3.02
N GLN A 278 13.02 -22.11 3.00
CA GLN A 278 14.21 -22.93 3.32
C GLN A 278 15.47 -22.59 2.48
N PRO A 279 15.41 -22.36 1.16
CA PRO A 279 16.59 -22.01 0.38
C PRO A 279 17.03 -20.54 0.51
N TYR A 280 16.33 -19.70 1.28
CA TYR A 280 16.71 -18.30 1.48
C TYR A 280 17.93 -18.19 2.40
N TRP A 281 18.93 -17.44 1.96
CA TRP A 281 20.17 -17.19 2.71
C TRP A 281 20.53 -15.69 2.80
N GLY A 282 19.56 -14.82 2.52
CA GLY A 282 19.73 -13.36 2.64
C GLY A 282 19.64 -12.85 4.08
N PHE A 283 19.39 -11.54 4.21
CA PHE A 283 19.48 -10.82 5.49
C PHE A 283 18.13 -10.72 6.22
N MET A 284 17.01 -10.91 5.51
CA MET A 284 15.67 -10.77 6.07
C MET A 284 15.15 -12.11 6.63
N PRO A 285 14.85 -12.23 7.93
CA PRO A 285 14.48 -13.50 8.55
C PRO A 285 13.17 -14.05 7.97
N PHE A 286 13.15 -15.36 7.69
CA PHE A 286 11.97 -16.09 7.19
C PHE A 286 11.29 -15.46 5.96
N THR A 287 12.09 -14.93 5.03
CA THR A 287 11.56 -14.34 3.79
C THR A 287 11.19 -15.42 2.79
N ASP A 288 9.95 -15.41 2.30
CA ASP A 288 9.40 -16.45 1.42
C ASP A 288 9.31 -16.05 -0.07
N TYR A 289 9.94 -14.94 -0.47
CA TYR A 289 9.95 -14.50 -1.86
C TYR A 289 11.14 -13.57 -2.18
N PRO A 290 11.62 -13.54 -3.44
CA PRO A 290 12.62 -12.57 -3.86
C PRO A 290 11.97 -11.25 -4.29
N ASN A 291 12.66 -10.13 -4.09
CA ASN A 291 12.23 -8.80 -4.54
C ASN A 291 12.50 -8.57 -6.04
N TYR A 292 12.17 -9.54 -6.90
CA TYR A 292 12.49 -9.47 -8.33
C TYR A 292 11.64 -8.45 -9.08
N MET A 293 12.26 -7.63 -9.94
CA MET A 293 11.57 -6.55 -10.67
C MET A 293 11.18 -6.92 -12.11
N GLY A 294 11.59 -8.09 -12.59
CA GLY A 294 11.36 -8.50 -13.99
C GLY A 294 12.44 -7.98 -14.93
N ILE A 295 13.34 -8.85 -15.40
CA ILE A 295 14.47 -8.46 -16.25
C ILE A 295 14.02 -7.83 -17.56
N ILE A 296 12.91 -8.31 -18.13
CA ILE A 296 12.30 -7.75 -19.34
C ILE A 296 11.84 -6.30 -19.06
N ILE A 297 11.18 -6.07 -17.92
CA ILE A 297 10.72 -4.72 -17.54
C ILE A 297 11.91 -3.79 -17.33
N LEU A 298 12.96 -4.26 -16.65
CA LEU A 298 14.18 -3.48 -16.43
C LEU A 298 14.88 -3.12 -17.74
N ILE A 299 15.04 -4.07 -18.67
CA ILE A 299 15.64 -3.81 -19.98
C ILE A 299 14.82 -2.76 -20.74
N LEU A 300 13.50 -2.91 -20.77
CA LEU A 300 12.62 -1.94 -21.43
C LEU A 300 12.69 -0.55 -20.79
N ALA A 301 12.79 -0.48 -19.45
CA ALA A 301 12.96 0.78 -18.73
C ALA A 301 14.28 1.47 -19.07
N ILE A 302 15.39 0.72 -19.14
CA ILE A 302 16.71 1.25 -19.52
C ILE A 302 16.70 1.77 -20.96
N LEU A 303 16.12 1.01 -21.89
CA LEU A 303 15.97 1.44 -23.29
C LEU A 303 15.11 2.71 -23.40
N GLY A 304 14.03 2.80 -22.63
CA GLY A 304 13.17 3.97 -22.57
C GLY A 304 13.90 5.22 -22.05
N PHE A 305 14.66 5.07 -20.97
CA PHE A 305 15.42 6.16 -20.35
C PHE A 305 16.48 6.75 -21.30
N ASN A 306 17.13 5.91 -22.12
CA ASN A 306 18.14 6.39 -23.07
C ASN A 306 17.54 7.13 -24.26
N ASN A 307 16.29 6.83 -24.64
CA ASN A 307 15.64 7.38 -25.83
C ASN A 307 14.83 8.66 -25.57
N LYS A 308 14.44 8.94 -24.32
CA LYS A 308 13.69 10.16 -23.95
C LYS A 308 14.29 10.81 -22.71
N ARG A 309 15.00 11.92 -22.90
CA ARG A 309 15.61 12.72 -21.82
C ARG A 309 14.86 14.00 -21.50
N ASP A 310 13.85 14.35 -22.29
CA ASP A 310 13.05 15.55 -22.04
C ASP A 310 12.19 15.32 -20.79
N LEU A 311 12.32 16.23 -19.83
CA LEU A 311 11.44 16.28 -18.68
C LEU A 311 10.01 16.48 -19.20
N ILE A 312 9.06 15.70 -18.68
CA ILE A 312 7.65 15.76 -19.11
C ILE A 312 6.94 17.04 -18.59
N HIS A 313 7.69 18.00 -18.04
CA HIS A 313 7.24 19.29 -17.53
C HIS A 313 7.83 20.43 -18.35
#